data_AF-A0A9D5K7H7-F1
#
_entry.id   AF-A0A9D5K7H7-F1
#
_cell.length_a   1.000
_cell.length_b   1.000
_cell.length_c   1.000
_cell.angle_alpha   90.00
_cell.angle_beta   90.00
_cell.angle_gamma   90.00
#
_symmetry.space_group_name_H-M   'P 1'
#
loop_
_entity.id
_entity.type
_entity.pdbx_description
1 polymer ?
#
loop_
_entity_poly.entity_id
_entity_poly.type
_entity_poly.pdbx_seq_one_letter_code
_entity_poly.pdbx_strand_id
1 'polypeptide(L)'
;MAPIEIIIIGTKPPCPRCALMGALVTDYVRRNAVDATINHIGFDSSEARSIASTLGLETGTAKHVAAGLNMNVDWNAVYGLIANPPPRVHPVDTTDETARKWSPELDESLKCCQDRAREAGILMTPVLVVNGEVRHEGDVPSLEDLGRLLTLP
;
A
#
# COMPACT_ATOMS: atom_id res chain seq x y z
N MET A 1 -2.78 -26.39 -9.73
CA MET A 1 -2.79 -24.94 -10.02
C MET A 1 -1.53 -24.36 -9.39
N ALA A 2 -0.90 -23.36 -10.01
CA ALA A 2 0.21 -22.67 -9.35
C ALA A 2 -0.35 -21.79 -8.22
N PRO A 3 0.39 -21.59 -7.12
CA PRO A 3 -0.01 -20.66 -6.07
C PRO A 3 -0.14 -19.25 -6.65
N ILE A 4 -1.07 -18.47 -6.11
CA ILE A 4 -1.23 -17.05 -6.43
C ILE A 4 0.02 -16.31 -5.98
N GLU A 5 0.63 -15.54 -6.87
CA GLU A 5 1.75 -14.67 -6.52
C GLU A 5 1.21 -13.31 -6.06
N ILE A 6 1.58 -12.88 -4.86
CA ILE A 6 1.20 -11.58 -4.31
C ILE A 6 2.46 -10.79 -3.97
N ILE A 7 2.56 -9.56 -4.49
CA ILE A 7 3.64 -8.64 -4.18
C ILE A 7 3.06 -7.36 -3.56
N ILE A 8 3.67 -6.94 -2.45
CA ILE A 8 3.32 -5.71 -1.74
C ILE A 8 4.49 -4.75 -1.81
N ILE A 9 4.31 -3.67 -2.57
CA ILE A 9 5.35 -2.66 -2.82
C ILE A 9 5.24 -1.53 -1.79
N GLY A 10 6.39 -1.10 -1.28
CA GLY A 10 6.51 0.07 -0.40
C GLY A 10 6.69 -0.28 1.08
N THR A 11 6.91 -1.54 1.40
CA THR A 11 7.14 -2.02 2.77
C THR A 11 8.54 -1.64 3.29
N LYS A 12 9.43 -1.20 2.39
CA LYS A 12 10.77 -0.69 2.69
C LYS A 12 10.99 0.67 2.01
N PRO A 13 11.42 1.71 2.75
CA PRO A 13 11.52 1.78 4.22
C PRO A 13 10.15 1.59 4.90
N PRO A 14 10.09 1.28 6.22
CA PRO A 14 8.84 1.01 6.92
C PRO A 14 7.82 2.14 6.76
N CYS A 15 6.59 1.79 6.39
CA CYS A 15 5.48 2.70 6.20
C CYS A 15 4.21 2.09 6.82
N PRO A 16 3.44 2.83 7.66
CA PRO A 16 2.25 2.28 8.32
C PRO A 16 1.22 1.71 7.35
N ARG A 17 0.96 2.41 6.24
CA ARG A 17 0.00 1.97 5.19
C ARG A 17 0.45 0.67 4.52
N CYS A 18 1.73 0.59 4.13
CA CYS A 18 2.30 -0.59 3.49
C CYS A 18 2.39 -1.80 4.43
N ALA A 19 2.74 -1.57 5.70
CA ALA A 19 2.76 -2.62 6.71
C ALA A 19 1.35 -3.16 7.00
N LEU A 20 0.34 -2.28 7.08
CA LEU A 20 -1.04 -2.69 7.29
C LEU A 20 -1.59 -3.47 6.09
N MET A 21 -1.35 -3.04 4.85
CA MET A 21 -1.70 -3.82 3.66
C MET A 21 -1.07 -5.22 3.72
N GLY A 22 0.19 -5.30 4.12
CA GLY A 22 0.90 -6.55 4.41
C GLY A 22 0.17 -7.47 5.38
N ALA A 23 -0.20 -6.92 6.53
CA ALA A 23 -0.90 -7.66 7.58
C ALA A 23 -2.29 -8.12 7.11
N LEU A 24 -3.04 -7.26 6.40
CA LEU A 24 -4.37 -7.59 5.92
C LEU A 24 -4.36 -8.69 4.86
N VAL A 25 -3.46 -8.61 3.88
CA VAL A 25 -3.29 -9.65 2.86
C VAL A 25 -2.89 -10.97 3.51
N THR A 26 -1.92 -10.94 4.43
CA THR A 26 -1.46 -12.14 5.15
C THR A 26 -2.59 -12.79 5.94
N ASP A 27 -3.37 -11.99 6.67
CA ASP A 27 -4.50 -12.49 7.45
C ASP A 27 -5.60 -13.04 6.54
N TYR A 28 -5.91 -12.37 5.41
CA TYR A 28 -6.87 -12.85 4.44
C TYR A 28 -6.46 -14.20 3.84
N VAL A 29 -5.23 -14.32 3.35
CA VAL A 29 -4.69 -15.57 2.76
C VAL A 29 -4.78 -16.71 3.79
N ARG A 30 -4.39 -16.45 5.03
CA ARG A 30 -4.43 -17.42 6.13
C ARG A 30 -5.87 -17.85 6.46
N ARG A 31 -6.80 -16.90 6.63
CA ARG A 31 -8.19 -17.20 7.04
C ARG A 31 -8.98 -17.95 5.97
N ASN A 32 -8.66 -17.70 4.70
CA ASN A 32 -9.38 -18.28 3.57
C ASN A 32 -8.63 -19.47 2.94
N ALA A 33 -7.51 -19.91 3.53
CA ALA A 33 -6.67 -21.00 3.02
C ALA A 33 -6.32 -20.83 1.53
N VAL A 34 -6.03 -19.59 1.12
CA VAL A 34 -5.64 -19.29 -0.25
C VAL A 34 -4.22 -19.82 -0.47
N ASP A 35 -4.03 -20.62 -1.51
CA ASP A 35 -2.69 -21.07 -1.92
C ASP A 35 -1.95 -19.90 -2.59
N ALA A 36 -1.15 -19.17 -1.82
CA ALA A 36 -0.47 -17.97 -2.28
C ALA A 36 0.94 -17.80 -1.70
N THR A 37 1.82 -17.17 -2.47
CA THR A 37 3.12 -16.64 -2.02
C THR A 37 3.02 -15.14 -1.83
N ILE A 38 3.51 -14.61 -0.71
CA ILE A 38 3.45 -13.17 -0.40
C ILE A 38 4.88 -12.62 -0.31
N ASN A 39 5.20 -11.67 -1.18
CA ASN A 39 6.49 -11.00 -1.25
C ASN A 39 6.36 -9.52 -0.88
N HIS A 40 7.28 -9.04 -0.04
CA HIS A 40 7.32 -7.65 0.42
C HIS A 40 8.56 -6.96 -0.12
N ILE A 41 8.38 -5.94 -0.96
CA ILE A 41 9.48 -5.25 -1.63
C ILE A 41 9.49 -3.74 -1.37
N GLY A 42 10.68 -3.14 -1.48
CA GLY A 42 10.85 -1.69 -1.45
C GLY A 42 10.34 -1.03 -2.72
N PHE A 43 9.85 0.20 -2.60
CA PHE A 43 9.37 0.98 -3.75
C PHE A 43 10.48 1.31 -4.75
N ASP A 44 11.73 1.26 -4.29
CA ASP A 44 12.95 1.53 -5.06
C ASP A 44 13.61 0.26 -5.61
N SER A 45 13.03 -0.92 -5.39
CA SER A 45 13.57 -2.18 -5.93
C SER A 45 13.47 -2.22 -7.45
N SER A 46 14.36 -2.98 -8.10
CA SER A 46 14.33 -3.17 -9.55
C SER A 46 13.03 -3.80 -10.04
N GLU A 47 12.47 -4.73 -9.26
CA GLU A 47 11.19 -5.38 -9.53
C GLU A 47 10.03 -4.38 -9.45
N ALA A 48 9.97 -3.55 -8.41
CA ALA A 48 8.96 -2.50 -8.28
C ALA A 48 9.01 -1.55 -9.49
N ARG A 49 10.20 -1.06 -9.86
CA ARG A 49 10.39 -0.19 -11.03
C ARG A 49 9.96 -0.87 -12.33
N SER A 50 10.30 -2.15 -12.50
CA SER A 50 9.89 -2.94 -13.65
C SER A 50 8.37 -2.99 -13.76
N ILE A 51 7.66 -3.28 -12.66
CA ILE A 51 6.20 -3.33 -12.62
C ILE A 51 5.60 -1.97 -13.03
N ALA A 52 6.03 -0.86 -12.43
CA ALA A 52 5.51 0.46 -12.80
C ALA A 52 5.80 0.84 -14.25
N SER A 53 6.97 0.44 -14.78
CA SER A 53 7.33 0.73 -16.18
C SER A 53 6.38 0.07 -17.19
N THR A 54 5.79 -1.09 -16.86
CA THR A 54 4.77 -1.73 -17.73
C THR A 54 3.51 -0.90 -17.89
N LEU A 55 3.26 0.02 -16.95
CA LEU A 55 2.15 0.96 -16.95
C LEU A 55 2.55 2.36 -17.44
N GLY A 56 3.81 2.57 -17.84
CA GLY A 56 4.34 3.89 -18.18
C GLY A 56 4.48 4.82 -16.97
N LEU A 57 4.63 4.26 -15.76
CA LEU A 57 4.76 4.99 -14.50
C LEU A 57 6.12 4.71 -13.83
N GLU A 58 6.47 5.53 -12.84
CA GLU A 58 7.54 5.25 -11.88
C GLU A 58 6.96 4.81 -10.53
N THR A 59 7.61 3.88 -9.82
CA THR A 59 7.19 3.58 -8.45
C THR A 59 7.58 4.68 -7.49
N GLY A 60 6.66 5.04 -6.59
CA GLY A 60 6.91 6.13 -5.66
C GLY A 60 6.03 6.14 -4.41
N THR A 61 6.08 7.28 -3.74
CA THR A 61 5.38 7.53 -2.48
C THR A 61 4.58 8.81 -2.61
N ALA A 62 3.71 9.10 -1.64
CA ALA A 62 2.99 10.38 -1.59
C ALA A 62 3.91 11.61 -1.69
N LYS A 63 5.15 11.52 -1.19
CA LYS A 63 6.16 12.59 -1.31
C LYS A 63 6.62 12.81 -2.75
N HIS A 64 6.79 11.73 -3.52
CA HIS A 64 7.15 11.82 -4.93
C HIS A 64 6.03 12.45 -5.74
N VAL A 65 4.77 12.09 -5.47
CA VAL A 65 3.60 12.73 -6.07
C VAL A 65 3.58 14.23 -5.76
N ALA A 66 3.68 14.59 -4.49
CA ALA A 66 3.65 15.98 -4.06
C ALA A 66 4.78 16.81 -4.67
N ALA A 67 5.98 16.25 -4.78
CA ALA A 67 7.12 16.89 -5.42
C ALA A 67 6.89 17.08 -6.94
N GLY A 68 6.42 16.04 -7.63
CA GLY A 68 6.18 16.08 -9.08
C GLY A 68 5.09 17.09 -9.49
N LEU A 69 4.12 17.34 -8.61
CA LEU A 69 3.01 18.25 -8.85
C LEU A 69 3.10 19.58 -8.07
N ASN A 70 4.22 19.83 -7.38
CA ASN A 70 4.43 20.98 -6.50
C ASN A 70 3.27 21.24 -5.53
N MET A 71 2.77 20.16 -4.91
CA MET A 71 1.62 20.21 -4.00
C MET A 71 2.05 20.63 -2.60
N ASN A 72 1.23 21.46 -1.97
CA ASN A 72 1.38 21.80 -0.56
C ASN A 72 0.65 20.78 0.32
N VAL A 73 1.37 19.76 0.79
CA VAL A 73 0.87 18.77 1.74
C VAL A 73 1.33 19.14 3.14
N ASP A 74 0.41 19.11 4.12
CA ASP A 74 0.77 19.32 5.52
C ASP A 74 1.48 18.09 6.10
N TRP A 75 2.78 18.00 5.84
CA TRP A 75 3.61 16.90 6.33
C TRP A 75 3.70 16.86 7.86
N ASN A 76 3.53 18.00 8.55
CA ASN A 76 3.54 18.02 10.01
C ASN A 76 2.30 17.31 10.56
N ALA A 77 1.13 17.53 9.97
CA ALA A 77 -0.07 16.78 10.31
C ALA A 77 0.10 15.28 10.04
N VAL A 78 0.65 14.91 8.87
CA VAL A 78 0.92 13.51 8.50
C VAL A 78 1.85 12.84 9.52
N TYR A 79 2.97 13.47 9.87
CA TYR A 79 3.90 12.90 10.86
C TYR A 79 3.30 12.87 12.27
N GLY A 80 2.46 13.85 12.62
CA GLY A 80 1.72 13.87 13.88
C GLY A 80 0.81 12.64 14.03
N LEU A 81 0.07 12.30 12.97
CA LEU A 81 -0.78 11.10 12.91
C LEU A 81 0.02 9.80 13.04
N ILE A 82 1.20 9.72 12.42
CA ILE A 82 2.07 8.53 12.51
C ILE A 82 2.69 8.38 13.91
N ALA A 83 3.09 9.49 14.52
CA ALA A 83 3.72 9.50 15.84
C ALA A 83 2.71 9.20 16.95
N ASN A 84 1.48 9.73 16.82
CA ASN A 84 0.41 9.60 17.80
C ASN A 84 -0.90 9.18 17.10
N PRO A 85 -0.99 7.92 16.63
CA PRO A 85 -2.19 7.44 15.96
C PRO A 85 -3.40 7.49 16.92
N PRO A 86 -4.60 7.86 16.44
CA PRO A 86 -5.81 7.82 17.25
C PRO A 86 -6.07 6.41 17.79
N PRO A 87 -6.52 6.25 19.05
CA PRO A 87 -6.83 4.94 19.62
C PRO A 87 -8.03 4.31 18.88
N ARG A 88 -7.80 3.20 18.17
CA ARG A 88 -8.82 2.52 17.36
C ARG A 88 -8.61 1.01 17.34
N VAL A 89 -9.67 0.29 16.96
CA VAL A 89 -9.61 -1.13 16.60
C VAL A 89 -9.01 -1.22 15.19
N HIS A 90 -7.82 -1.84 15.07
CA HIS A 90 -7.23 -2.11 13.77
C HIS A 90 -8.09 -3.13 13.01
N PRO A 91 -8.15 -3.04 11.66
CA PRO A 91 -8.95 -3.97 10.86
C PRO A 91 -8.43 -5.41 10.95
N VAL A 92 -7.19 -5.59 11.40
CA VAL A 92 -6.56 -6.88 11.65
C VAL A 92 -5.84 -6.87 12.99
N ASP A 93 -5.89 -7.99 13.71
CA ASP A 93 -5.03 -8.22 14.88
C ASP A 93 -3.61 -8.53 14.39
N THR A 94 -2.75 -7.51 14.44
CA THR A 94 -1.36 -7.59 13.99
C THR A 94 -0.40 -7.28 15.12
N THR A 95 0.72 -8.01 15.16
CA THR A 95 1.86 -7.75 16.05
C THR A 95 2.86 -6.76 15.45
N ASP A 96 2.67 -6.33 14.20
CA ASP A 96 3.53 -5.35 13.53
C ASP A 96 3.29 -3.94 14.08
N GLU A 97 4.27 -3.41 14.82
CA GLU A 97 4.22 -2.07 15.41
C GLU A 97 4.15 -0.95 14.37
N THR A 98 4.65 -1.16 13.16
CA THR A 98 4.54 -0.20 12.06
C THR A 98 3.11 -0.16 11.54
N ALA A 99 2.49 -1.33 11.33
CA ALA A 99 1.09 -1.41 10.91
C ALA A 99 0.15 -0.77 11.95
N ARG A 100 0.45 -0.91 13.25
CA ARG A 100 -0.30 -0.28 14.35
C ARG A 100 -0.28 1.26 14.34
N LYS A 101 0.63 1.88 13.59
CA LYS A 101 0.66 3.35 13.41
C LYS A 101 -0.29 3.85 12.34
N TRP A 102 -0.95 2.95 11.60
CA TRP A 102 -1.92 3.35 10.59
C TRP A 102 -3.22 3.83 11.23
N SER A 103 -3.88 4.78 10.55
CA SER A 103 -5.24 5.23 10.86
C SER A 103 -5.97 5.64 9.58
N PRO A 104 -7.31 5.60 9.52
CA PRO A 104 -8.06 6.15 8.40
C PRO A 104 -7.75 7.64 8.14
N GLU A 105 -7.49 8.40 9.20
CA GLU A 105 -7.07 9.80 9.12
C GLU A 105 -5.74 9.97 8.39
N LEU A 106 -4.82 9.00 8.52
CA LEU A 106 -3.58 8.99 7.74
C LEU A 106 -3.86 8.81 6.25
N ASP A 107 -4.76 7.91 5.87
CA ASP A 107 -5.14 7.74 4.46
C ASP A 107 -5.83 9.00 3.92
N GLU A 108 -6.77 9.58 4.68
CA GLU A 108 -7.45 10.82 4.32
C GLU A 108 -6.45 11.99 4.14
N SER A 109 -5.46 12.11 5.04
CA SER A 109 -4.43 13.15 4.93
C SER A 109 -3.56 13.05 3.68
N LEU A 110 -3.47 11.86 3.08
CA LEU A 110 -2.68 11.56 1.88
C LEU A 110 -3.55 11.37 0.63
N LYS A 111 -4.88 11.48 0.76
CA LYS A 111 -5.83 11.30 -0.32
C LYS A 111 -5.56 12.23 -1.51
N CYS A 112 -5.16 13.47 -1.24
CA CYS A 112 -4.80 14.41 -2.30
C CYS A 112 -3.65 13.90 -3.20
N CYS A 113 -2.68 13.17 -2.63
CA CYS A 113 -1.60 12.54 -3.39
C CYS A 113 -2.11 11.29 -4.11
N GLN A 114 -2.93 10.46 -3.46
CA GLN A 114 -3.52 9.28 -4.08
C GLN A 114 -4.31 9.65 -5.35
N ASP A 115 -5.21 10.64 -5.25
CA ASP A 115 -6.11 11.05 -6.34
C ASP A 115 -5.34 11.59 -7.56
N ARG A 116 -4.09 12.05 -7.37
CA ARG A 116 -3.25 12.65 -8.42
C ARG A 116 -1.98 11.85 -8.73
N ALA A 117 -1.84 10.64 -8.17
CA ALA A 117 -0.62 9.86 -8.32
C ALA A 117 -0.28 9.58 -9.78
N ARG A 118 -1.26 9.15 -10.58
CA ARG A 118 -1.08 8.87 -12.00
C ARG A 118 -0.85 10.13 -12.84
N GLU A 119 -1.42 11.28 -12.45
CA GLU A 119 -1.11 12.57 -13.09
C GLU A 119 0.37 12.93 -12.90
N ALA A 120 0.94 12.60 -11.73
CA ALA A 120 2.37 12.76 -11.45
C ALA A 120 3.26 11.70 -12.13
N GLY A 121 2.68 10.73 -12.87
CA GLY A 121 3.41 9.59 -13.42
C GLY A 121 3.88 8.58 -12.37
N ILE A 122 3.25 8.55 -11.20
CA ILE A 122 3.67 7.72 -10.06
C ILE A 122 2.66 6.59 -9.79
N LEU A 123 3.17 5.35 -9.72
CA LEU A 123 2.51 4.21 -9.09
C LEU A 123 2.74 4.32 -7.58
N MET A 124 1.74 4.87 -6.87
CA MET A 124 1.91 5.32 -5.49
C MET A 124 1.72 4.19 -4.49
N THR A 125 2.69 4.04 -3.59
CA THR A 125 2.61 3.05 -2.51
C THR A 125 1.56 3.39 -1.42
N PRO A 126 0.98 2.37 -0.76
CA PRO A 126 1.22 0.94 -0.97
C PRO A 126 0.65 0.44 -2.31
N VAL A 127 1.28 -0.57 -2.92
CA VAL A 127 0.78 -1.21 -4.15
C VAL A 127 0.59 -2.69 -3.90
N LEU A 128 -0.58 -3.21 -4.25
CA LEU A 128 -0.88 -4.64 -4.29
C LEU A 128 -0.82 -5.14 -5.72
N VAL A 129 0.06 -6.11 -5.96
CA VAL A 129 0.19 -6.81 -7.25
C VAL A 129 -0.19 -8.26 -7.04
N VAL A 130 -1.02 -8.80 -7.94
CA VAL A 130 -1.48 -10.19 -7.91
C VAL A 130 -1.24 -10.81 -9.28
N ASN A 131 -0.47 -11.90 -9.33
CA ASN A 131 -0.07 -12.59 -10.56
C ASN A 131 0.50 -11.63 -11.63
N GLY A 132 1.33 -10.68 -11.20
CA GLY A 132 1.96 -9.69 -12.08
C GLY A 132 1.10 -8.47 -12.43
N GLU A 133 -0.18 -8.43 -12.03
CA GLU A 133 -1.08 -7.31 -12.29
C GLU A 133 -1.26 -6.41 -11.07
N VAL A 134 -1.14 -5.09 -11.26
CA VAL A 134 -1.45 -4.11 -10.21
C VAL A 134 -2.97 -4.11 -9.97
N ARG A 135 -3.38 -4.58 -8.78
CA ARG A 135 -4.79 -4.66 -8.39
C ARG A 135 -5.25 -3.47 -7.56
N HIS A 136 -4.35 -2.85 -6.79
CA HIS A 136 -4.70 -1.72 -5.92
C HIS A 136 -3.47 -0.87 -5.60
N GLU A 137 -3.66 0.44 -5.39
CA GLU A 137 -2.57 1.38 -5.09
C GLU A 137 -3.03 2.61 -4.29
N GLY A 138 -2.11 3.20 -3.53
CA GLY A 138 -2.24 4.55 -2.97
C GLY A 138 -2.82 4.64 -1.56
N ASP A 139 -3.61 3.66 -1.11
CA ASP A 139 -4.21 3.57 0.23
C ASP A 139 -4.31 2.11 0.72
N VAL A 140 -4.91 1.90 1.89
CA VAL A 140 -5.15 0.55 2.43
C VAL A 140 -6.58 0.11 2.09
N PRO A 141 -6.78 -1.01 1.38
CA PRO A 141 -8.11 -1.47 1.00
C PRO A 141 -8.87 -2.00 2.22
N SER A 142 -10.20 -1.99 2.12
CA SER A 142 -11.05 -2.64 3.12
C SER A 142 -10.89 -4.17 3.08
N LEU A 143 -11.25 -4.85 4.18
CA LEU A 143 -11.29 -6.32 4.20
C LEU A 143 -12.27 -6.91 3.18
N GLU A 144 -13.37 -6.20 2.90
CA GLU A 144 -14.35 -6.62 1.88
C GLU A 144 -13.73 -6.54 0.48
N ASP A 145 -13.01 -5.45 0.18
CA ASP A 145 -12.38 -5.27 -1.12
C ASP A 145 -11.22 -6.23 -1.34
N LEU A 146 -10.46 -6.58 -0.30
CA LEU A 146 -9.35 -7.53 -0.41
C LEU A 146 -9.76 -8.87 -1.01
N GLY A 147 -10.95 -9.37 -0.68
CA GLY A 147 -11.43 -10.60 -1.30
C GLY A 147 -11.60 -10.48 -2.81
N ARG A 148 -12.15 -9.35 -3.27
CA ARG A 148 -12.29 -9.05 -4.70
C ARG A 148 -10.93 -8.91 -5.38
N LEU A 149 -10.01 -8.18 -4.74
CA LEU A 149 -8.68 -7.89 -5.27
C LEU A 149 -7.80 -9.14 -5.42
N LEU A 150 -7.95 -10.12 -4.54
CA LEU A 150 -7.11 -11.32 -4.51
C LEU A 150 -7.67 -12.52 -5.29
N THR A 151 -8.96 -12.51 -5.63
CA THR A 151 -9.64 -13.71 -6.17
C THR A 151 -10.40 -13.50 -7.47
N LEU A 152 -10.71 -12.26 -7.87
CA LEU A 152 -11.35 -12.01 -9.16
C LEU A 152 -10.29 -11.95 -10.27
N PRO A 153 -10.54 -12.59 -11.43
CA PRO A 153 -9.65 -12.53 -12.58
C PRO A 153 -9.49 -11.09 -13.10
#